data_AF-A0A954ZL83-F1
#
_entry.id   AF-A0A954ZL83-F1
#
_cell.length_a   1.000
_cell.length_b   1.000
_cell.length_c   1.000
_cell.angle_alpha   90.00
_cell.angle_beta   90.00
_cell.angle_gamma   90.00
#
_symmetry.space_group_name_H-M   'P 1'
#
loop_
_entity.id
_entity.type
_entity.pdbx_description
1 polymer ?
#
loop_
_entity_poly.entity_id
_entity_poly.type
_entity_poly.pdbx_seq_one_letter_code
_entity_poly.pdbx_strand_id
1 'polypeptide(L)'
;MRTRPVMVSGIILAGVFVAHAGAQMQIEQIVYTGTEAAGTDGFTYAGFMDVVVGASGKIAYSASLFDHAGERVRNAGVWTIDAGSETLLGLRGNAAPGVGMEYTGFGSADPLINSNGDVIFVAEHE
;
A
#
# COMPACT_ATOMS: atom_id res chain seq x y z
N MET A 1 -26.14 -23.24 17.69
CA MET A 1 -25.48 -22.15 16.93
C MET A 1 -24.27 -22.78 16.23
N ARG A 2 -24.31 -22.96 14.90
CA ARG A 2 -23.23 -23.62 14.12
C ARG A 2 -22.18 -22.57 13.76
N THR A 3 -20.94 -22.76 14.17
CA THR A 3 -19.79 -21.93 13.77
C THR A 3 -19.41 -22.25 12.31
N ARG A 4 -19.33 -21.22 11.47
CA ARG A 4 -18.79 -21.34 10.10
C ARG A 4 -17.26 -21.31 10.17
N PRO A 5 -16.54 -22.20 9.47
CA PRO A 5 -15.09 -22.10 9.37
C PRO A 5 -14.70 -20.89 8.52
N VAL A 6 -13.84 -20.04 9.05
CA VAL A 6 -13.16 -18.97 8.28
C VAL A 6 -11.97 -19.62 7.60
N MET A 7 -11.96 -19.58 6.27
CA MET A 7 -10.86 -20.08 5.45
C MET A 7 -9.81 -18.96 5.37
N VAL A 8 -8.69 -19.11 6.09
CA VAL A 8 -7.54 -18.19 5.96
C VAL A 8 -6.71 -18.69 4.78
N SER A 9 -6.76 -17.96 3.66
CA SER A 9 -5.89 -18.20 2.51
C SER A 9 -4.60 -17.41 2.71
N GLY A 10 -3.52 -18.09 3.09
CA GLY A 10 -2.19 -17.51 3.21
C GLY A 10 -1.45 -17.57 1.87
N ILE A 11 -1.11 -16.42 1.30
CA ILE A 11 -0.14 -16.33 0.21
C ILE A 11 1.26 -16.51 0.82
N ILE A 12 2.01 -17.50 0.34
CA ILE A 12 3.42 -17.70 0.72
C ILE A 12 4.27 -16.67 -0.04
N LEU A 13 4.91 -15.76 0.69
CA LEU A 13 5.95 -14.88 0.14
C LEU A 13 7.29 -15.65 0.15
N ALA A 14 7.85 -15.93 -1.02
CA ALA A 14 9.20 -16.49 -1.12
C ALA A 14 10.24 -15.37 -1.00
N GLY A 15 10.92 -15.27 0.14
CA GLY A 15 12.07 -14.40 0.36
C GLY A 15 13.38 -15.19 0.43
N VAL A 16 14.45 -14.69 -0.17
CA VAL A 16 15.82 -15.18 0.08
C VAL A 16 16.35 -14.43 1.30
N PHE A 17 16.68 -15.16 2.36
CA PHE A 17 17.20 -14.58 3.59
C PHE A 17 18.65 -15.00 3.84
N VAL A 18 19.53 -14.05 4.14
CA VAL A 18 20.86 -14.30 4.70
C VAL A 18 20.75 -14.16 6.22
N ALA A 19 20.60 -15.28 6.93
CA ALA A 19 20.60 -15.28 8.39
C ALA A 19 22.05 -15.33 8.91
N HIS A 20 22.46 -14.32 9.68
CA HIS A 20 23.61 -14.47 10.57
C HIS A 20 23.18 -15.31 11.76
N ALA A 21 23.96 -16.35 12.11
CA ALA A 21 23.65 -17.25 13.22
C ALA A 21 23.45 -16.44 14.52
N GLY A 22 22.20 -16.40 15.02
CA GLY A 22 21.84 -15.79 16.30
C GLY A 22 20.78 -14.69 16.27
N ALA A 23 20.43 -14.13 15.11
CA ALA A 23 19.33 -13.17 15.03
C ALA A 23 17.98 -13.91 14.89
N GLN A 24 17.09 -13.76 15.88
CA GLN A 24 15.68 -14.10 15.70
C GLN A 24 15.11 -13.17 14.63
N MET A 25 14.75 -13.73 13.49
CA MET A 25 14.02 -13.00 12.46
C MET A 25 12.60 -12.75 12.96
N GLN A 26 12.26 -11.50 13.23
CA GLN A 26 10.89 -11.09 13.47
C GLN A 26 10.27 -10.68 12.14
N ILE A 27 9.19 -11.35 11.77
CA ILE A 27 8.34 -10.94 10.64
C ILE A 27 7.23 -10.08 11.22
N GLU A 28 7.15 -8.83 10.77
CA GLU A 28 6.08 -7.91 11.12
C GLU A 28 5.11 -7.75 9.95
N GLN A 29 3.82 -7.94 10.21
CA GLN A 29 2.77 -7.69 9.24
C GLN A 29 2.34 -6.23 9.33
N ILE A 30 2.66 -5.45 8.28
CA ILE A 30 2.43 -4.01 8.25
C ILE A 30 1.14 -3.62 7.49
N VAL A 31 0.77 -4.37 6.47
CA VAL A 31 -0.45 -4.18 5.66
C VAL A 31 -0.76 -5.47 4.90
N TYR A 32 -2.05 -5.76 4.63
CA TYR A 32 -2.46 -6.97 3.88
C TYR A 32 -3.78 -6.77 3.14
N THR A 33 -4.03 -7.61 2.14
CA THR A 33 -5.27 -7.52 1.33
C THR A 33 -6.50 -7.86 2.16
N GLY A 34 -7.62 -7.20 1.85
CA GLY A 34 -8.89 -7.39 2.53
C GLY A 34 -9.06 -6.55 3.80
N THR A 35 -8.03 -5.83 4.25
CA THR A 35 -8.21 -4.77 5.26
C THR A 35 -8.62 -3.47 4.61
N GLU A 36 -9.25 -2.62 5.42
CA GLU A 36 -9.50 -1.23 5.08
C GLU A 36 -8.18 -0.49 4.80
N ALA A 37 -8.17 0.31 3.73
CA ALA A 37 -7.04 1.14 3.34
C ALA A 37 -7.10 2.48 4.08
N ALA A 38 -5.99 2.88 4.70
CA ALA A 38 -5.97 4.10 5.50
C ALA A 38 -6.31 5.33 4.65
N GLY A 39 -7.09 6.25 5.24
CA GLY A 39 -7.51 7.49 4.58
C GLY A 39 -8.53 7.30 3.46
N THR A 40 -9.11 6.10 3.32
CA THR A 40 -10.21 5.83 2.40
C THR A 40 -11.53 5.73 3.15
N ASP A 41 -12.65 6.01 2.49
CA ASP A 41 -13.98 5.80 3.04
C ASP A 41 -14.33 4.32 2.91
N GLY A 42 -13.72 3.45 3.73
CA GLY A 42 -14.05 2.02 3.78
C GLY A 42 -13.59 1.15 2.59
N PHE A 43 -12.75 1.65 1.69
CA PHE A 43 -12.20 0.81 0.61
C PHE A 43 -11.21 -0.20 1.19
N THR A 44 -11.09 -1.37 0.57
CA THR A 44 -10.19 -2.43 1.07
C THR A 44 -9.07 -2.75 0.10
N TYR A 45 -7.92 -3.19 0.62
CA TYR A 45 -6.77 -3.55 -0.22
C TYR A 45 -7.07 -4.78 -1.08
N ALA A 46 -7.05 -4.61 -2.40
CA ALA A 46 -7.18 -5.70 -3.37
C ALA A 46 -5.82 -6.30 -3.75
N GLY A 47 -4.75 -5.52 -3.64
CA GLY A 47 -3.38 -5.95 -3.92
C GLY A 47 -2.42 -4.78 -3.92
N PHE A 48 -1.16 -5.07 -3.57
CA PHE A 48 -0.07 -4.09 -3.50
C PHE A 48 0.77 -4.16 -4.77
N MET A 49 1.28 -3.01 -5.17
CA MET A 49 2.17 -2.83 -6.30
C MET A 49 3.32 -1.92 -5.85
N ASP A 50 4.47 -2.09 -6.49
CA ASP A 50 5.56 -1.12 -6.45
C ASP A 50 5.99 -0.69 -5.03
N VAL A 51 6.34 -1.66 -4.19
CA VAL A 51 6.74 -1.42 -2.80
C VAL A 51 8.22 -1.05 -2.73
N VAL A 52 8.53 0.11 -2.13
CA VAL A 52 9.91 0.54 -1.86
C VAL A 52 10.15 0.78 -0.37
N VAL A 53 11.37 0.53 0.07
CA VAL A 53 11.82 0.77 1.45
C VAL A 53 13.00 1.74 1.41
N GLY A 54 12.84 2.88 2.09
CA GLY A 54 13.89 3.88 2.26
C GLY A 54 14.92 3.49 3.33
N ALA A 55 16.03 4.21 3.39
CA ALA A 55 17.14 3.94 4.32
C ALA A 55 16.73 4.03 5.81
N SER A 56 15.68 4.77 6.14
CA SER A 56 15.13 4.87 7.50
C SER A 56 14.19 3.72 7.88
N GLY A 57 13.87 2.82 6.94
CA GLY A 57 12.79 1.84 7.10
C GLY A 57 11.41 2.36 6.74
N LYS A 58 11.27 3.63 6.32
CA LYS A 58 10.03 4.16 5.74
C LYS A 58 9.67 3.40 4.47
N ILE A 59 8.40 3.07 4.31
CA ILE A 59 7.88 2.29 3.19
C ILE A 59 6.96 3.18 2.36
N ALA A 60 7.01 3.05 1.04
CA ALA A 60 6.04 3.63 0.14
C ALA A 60 5.57 2.57 -0.85
N TYR A 61 4.30 2.61 -1.21
CA TYR A 61 3.71 1.62 -2.12
C TYR A 61 2.49 2.19 -2.84
N SER A 62 2.19 1.60 -3.99
CA SER A 62 0.91 1.79 -4.68
C SER A 62 0.00 0.58 -4.42
N ALA A 63 -1.32 0.77 -4.54
CA ALA A 63 -2.24 -0.34 -4.36
C ALA A 63 -3.47 -0.25 -5.27
N SER A 64 -4.01 -1.43 -5.61
CA SER A 64 -5.39 -1.57 -6.07
C SER A 64 -6.32 -1.72 -4.87
N LEU A 65 -7.53 -1.20 -4.99
CA LEU A 65 -8.56 -1.28 -3.95
C LEU A 65 -9.81 -2.02 -4.46
N PHE A 66 -10.60 -2.56 -3.54
CA PHE A 66 -12.02 -2.83 -3.75
C PHE A 66 -12.83 -1.69 -3.17
N ASP A 67 -13.78 -1.17 -3.96
CA ASP A 67 -14.75 -0.20 -3.48
C ASP A 67 -15.89 -0.87 -2.67
N HIS A 68 -16.87 -0.07 -2.26
CA HIS A 68 -18.06 -0.55 -1.52
C HIS A 68 -18.90 -1.57 -2.28
N ALA A 69 -18.85 -1.58 -3.61
CA ALA A 69 -19.56 -2.55 -4.44
C ALA A 69 -18.74 -3.85 -4.61
N GLY A 70 -17.50 -3.89 -4.11
CA GLY A 70 -16.56 -4.99 -4.33
C GLY A 70 -15.90 -4.93 -5.71
N GLU A 71 -16.03 -3.82 -6.43
CA GLU A 71 -15.41 -3.63 -7.74
C GLU A 71 -13.95 -3.20 -7.58
N ARG A 72 -13.09 -3.78 -8.41
CA ARG A 72 -11.65 -3.53 -8.32
C ARG A 72 -11.27 -2.22 -8.99
N VAL A 73 -10.82 -1.26 -8.20
CA VAL A 73 -10.17 -0.03 -8.66
C VAL A 73 -8.67 -0.28 -8.77
N ARG A 74 -8.16 -0.35 -10.00
CA ARG A 74 -6.72 -0.52 -10.27
C ARG A 74 -5.98 0.81 -10.09
N ASN A 75 -4.72 0.72 -9.66
CA ASN A 75 -3.82 1.86 -9.47
C ASN A 75 -4.51 2.98 -8.69
N ALA A 76 -5.13 2.61 -7.57
CA ALA A 76 -6.11 3.43 -6.89
C ALA A 76 -5.45 4.52 -6.03
N GLY A 77 -4.28 4.24 -5.46
CA GLY A 77 -3.63 5.21 -4.58
C GLY A 77 -2.15 4.92 -4.34
N VAL A 78 -1.53 5.84 -3.62
CA VAL A 78 -0.18 5.76 -3.10
C VAL A 78 -0.20 6.05 -1.60
N TRP A 79 0.47 5.20 -0.84
CA TRP A 79 0.56 5.28 0.62
C TRP A 79 2.02 5.27 1.06
N THR A 80 2.23 5.73 2.29
CA THR A 80 3.48 5.52 3.01
C THR A 80 3.21 4.94 4.39
N ILE A 81 4.15 4.12 4.89
CA ILE A 81 4.20 3.68 6.28
C ILE A 81 5.50 4.22 6.87
N ASP A 82 5.39 4.99 7.94
CA ASP A 82 6.52 5.52 8.70
C ASP A 82 6.27 5.34 10.19
N ALA A 83 7.25 4.76 10.90
CA ALA A 83 7.13 4.40 12.33
C ALA A 83 5.81 3.68 12.70
N GLY A 84 5.31 2.82 11.81
CA GLY A 84 4.07 2.05 12.01
C GLY A 84 2.77 2.80 11.70
N SER A 85 2.85 4.07 11.28
CA SER A 85 1.67 4.85 10.86
C SER A 85 1.55 4.85 9.34
N GLU A 86 0.40 4.38 8.85
CA GLU A 86 0.04 4.42 7.43
C GLU A 86 -0.63 5.75 7.08
N THR A 87 -0.17 6.40 6.00
CA THR A 87 -0.71 7.68 5.51
C THR A 87 -0.97 7.60 4.01
N LEU A 88 -2.18 8.01 3.61
CA LEU A 88 -2.56 8.18 2.21
C LEU A 88 -1.93 9.46 1.65
N LEU A 89 -1.19 9.33 0.55
CA LEU A 89 -0.55 10.45 -0.15
C LEU A 89 -1.36 10.92 -1.37
N GLY A 90 -2.06 9.99 -2.03
CA GLY A 90 -2.92 10.28 -3.16
C GLY A 90 -3.90 9.14 -3.42
N LEU A 91 -5.12 9.50 -3.78
CA LEU A 91 -6.20 8.56 -4.11
C LEU A 91 -6.90 9.02 -5.39
N ARG A 92 -7.20 8.07 -6.28
CA ARG A 92 -7.91 8.31 -7.53
C ARG A 92 -9.29 8.91 -7.24
N GLY A 93 -9.68 9.92 -8.00
CA GLY A 93 -10.89 10.71 -7.80
C GLY A 93 -10.76 11.83 -6.76
N ASN A 94 -9.66 11.88 -5.99
CA ASN A 94 -9.39 13.02 -5.12
C ASN A 94 -8.64 14.12 -5.88
N ALA A 95 -8.86 15.36 -5.48
CA ALA A 95 -8.11 16.50 -5.99
C ALA A 95 -6.62 16.41 -5.63
N ALA A 96 -5.76 16.57 -6.64
CA ALA A 96 -4.33 16.70 -6.51
C ALA A 96 -3.99 18.04 -5.82
N PRO A 97 -3.22 18.01 -4.71
CA PRO A 97 -2.84 19.23 -4.00
C PRO A 97 -2.12 20.23 -4.90
N GLY A 98 -2.51 21.50 -4.83
CA GLY A 98 -1.83 22.61 -5.51
C GLY A 98 -2.10 22.76 -7.01
N VAL A 99 -2.77 21.80 -7.64
CA VAL A 99 -3.12 21.84 -9.09
C VAL A 99 -4.62 21.89 -9.36
N GLY A 100 -5.46 21.44 -8.42
CA GLY A 100 -6.93 21.53 -8.55
C GLY A 100 -7.55 20.57 -9.58
N MET A 101 -6.75 19.67 -10.13
CA MET A 101 -7.18 18.56 -11.00
C MET A 101 -7.36 17.30 -10.16
N GLU A 102 -8.20 16.35 -10.59
CA GLU A 102 -8.34 15.05 -9.90
C GLU A 102 -7.29 14.05 -10.36
N TYR A 103 -6.88 13.15 -9.47
CA TYR A 103 -6.09 11.99 -9.86
C TYR A 103 -6.95 11.00 -10.64
N THR A 104 -6.54 10.65 -11.86
CA THR A 104 -7.20 9.61 -12.67
C THR A 104 -6.53 8.24 -12.53
N GLY A 105 -5.31 8.22 -12.00
CA GLY A 105 -4.58 7.01 -11.68
C GLY A 105 -3.18 7.33 -11.15
N PHE A 106 -2.51 6.31 -10.65
CA PHE A 106 -1.10 6.36 -10.30
C PHE A 106 -0.36 5.46 -11.30
N GLY A 107 0.66 6.01 -11.98
CA GLY A 107 1.30 5.37 -13.13
C GLY A 107 1.98 4.05 -12.77
N SER A 108 2.55 3.38 -13.78
CA SER A 108 3.28 2.11 -13.61
C SER A 108 4.71 2.26 -13.06
N ALA A 109 5.05 3.42 -12.50
CA ALA A 109 6.38 3.70 -11.99
C ALA A 109 6.34 3.66 -10.47
N ASP A 110 7.32 2.97 -9.89
CA ASP A 110 7.39 2.81 -8.46
C ASP A 110 7.49 4.17 -7.75
N PRO A 111 6.78 4.37 -6.63
CA PRO A 111 7.09 5.47 -5.75
C PRO A 111 8.57 5.39 -5.35
N LEU A 112 9.21 6.53 -5.18
CA LEU A 112 10.60 6.65 -4.76
C LEU A 112 10.66 7.37 -3.41
N ILE A 113 11.63 6.99 -2.60
CA ILE A 113 11.93 7.67 -1.33
C ILE A 113 13.31 8.31 -1.44
N ASN A 114 13.41 9.63 -1.27
CA ASN A 114 14.69 10.32 -1.28
C ASN A 114 15.39 10.26 0.10
N SER A 115 16.61 10.81 0.23
CA SER A 115 17.37 10.80 1.48
C SER A 115 16.74 11.60 2.62
N ASN A 116 15.81 12.50 2.32
CA ASN A 116 15.05 13.27 3.31
C ASN A 116 13.79 12.53 3.78
N GLY A 117 13.44 11.39 3.16
CA GLY A 117 12.22 10.66 3.43
C GLY A 117 10.99 11.17 2.66
N ASP A 118 11.18 12.06 1.69
CA ASP A 118 10.09 12.49 0.82
C ASP A 118 9.73 11.37 -0.15
N VAL A 119 8.43 11.21 -0.39
CA VAL A 119 7.90 10.24 -1.37
C VAL A 119 7.62 10.97 -2.68
N ILE A 120 8.20 10.47 -3.77
CA ILE A 120 8.00 10.96 -5.13
C ILE A 120 7.24 9.89 -5.89
N PHE A 121 6.17 10.26 -6.59
CA PHE A 121 5.38 9.33 -7.40
C PHE A 121 4.86 10.03 -8.66
N VAL A 122 4.52 9.23 -9.68
CA VAL A 122 3.87 9.71 -10.90
C VAL A 122 2.37 9.48 -10.79
N ALA A 123 1.59 10.50 -11.10
CA ALA A 123 0.15 10.41 -11.17
C ALA A 123 -0.37 10.93 -12.51
N GLU A 124 -1.52 10.41 -12.90
CA GLU A 124 -2.29 10.82 -14.07
C GLU A 124 -3.40 11.76 -13.64
N HIS A 125 -3.75 12.73 -14.49
CA HIS A 125 -4.87 13.64 -14.30
C HIS A 125 -5.57 13.88 -15.65
N GLU A 126 -6.84 14.24 -15.62
CA GLU A 126 -7.62 14.72 -16.77
C GLU A 126 -8.22 16.09 -16.49
#